data_AF-A0A7I9XPI5-F1
#
_entry.id   AF-A0A7I9XPI5-F1
#
_cell.length_a   1.000
_cell.length_b   1.000
_cell.length_c   1.000
_cell.angle_alpha   90.00
_cell.angle_beta   90.00
_cell.angle_gamma   90.00
#
_symmetry.space_group_name_H-M   'P 1'
#
loop_
_entity.id
_entity.type
_entity.pdbx_description
1 polymer ?
#
loop_
_entity_poly.entity_id
_entity_poly.type
_entity_poly.pdbx_seq_one_letter_code
_entity_poly.pdbx_strand_id
1 'polypeptide(L)'
;MDWKASQESVKKEALTQNSRFSHGLPTVGDGQMLFLSHLASKMRPAHDGGGRAGIVLNGSPLFNGAAESGPSRIRQWLLESDLVEAIVALPTNMFFNTGIATYIWILDNTKRPERVGKVQLIDASSFWTKIRRNLGAKGREVDAESRERILALYDAFDEADPDYSKVFTVSDFAYWTVTVERPLLTETGKVSTDRKGNPKPDPKLRDTENIPFTYGGNTDGDAGRAETIKAYFDHQVLPHVPDAWVDVAKTKVGYEIPFTRHFYKYVPPRPLAEIDADLEKQVARIIDLLRQVER
;
A
#
# COMPACT_ATOMS: atom_id res chain seq x y z
N MET A 1 -10.45 11.95 7.59
CA MET A 1 -10.74 13.35 7.94
C MET A 1 -11.19 14.01 6.66
N ASP A 2 -12.44 14.46 6.55
CA ASP A 2 -12.85 15.17 5.35
C ASP A 2 -12.28 16.59 5.34
N TRP A 3 -12.18 17.19 4.15
CA TRP A 3 -11.70 18.57 3.97
C TRP A 3 -12.74 19.43 3.24
N LYS A 4 -14.02 19.10 3.39
CA LYS A 4 -15.13 19.76 2.67
C LYS A 4 -15.15 21.26 2.91
N ALA A 5 -14.91 21.70 4.14
CA ALA A 5 -14.88 23.12 4.51
C ALA A 5 -13.77 23.93 3.82
N SER A 6 -12.66 23.27 3.44
CA SER A 6 -11.53 23.89 2.74
C SER A 6 -11.49 23.56 1.26
N GLN A 7 -12.57 22.97 0.70
CA GLN A 7 -12.50 22.37 -0.62
C GLN A 7 -12.20 23.36 -1.73
N GLU A 8 -12.87 24.51 -1.70
CA GLU A 8 -12.71 25.55 -2.72
C GLU A 8 -11.31 26.16 -2.69
N SER A 9 -10.78 26.48 -1.50
CA SER A 9 -9.45 27.07 -1.36
C SER A 9 -8.34 26.10 -1.79
N VAL A 10 -8.42 24.84 -1.38
CA VAL A 10 -7.47 23.79 -1.76
C VAL A 10 -7.51 23.54 -3.27
N LYS A 11 -8.70 23.47 -3.89
CA LYS A 11 -8.83 23.32 -5.34
C LYS A 11 -8.25 24.52 -6.10
N LYS A 12 -8.51 25.74 -5.63
CA LYS A 12 -7.97 26.96 -6.23
C LYS A 12 -6.45 26.98 -6.17
N GLU A 13 -5.88 26.63 -5.01
CA GLU A 13 -4.42 26.57 -4.83
C GLU A 13 -3.78 25.48 -5.70
N ALA A 14 -4.42 24.32 -5.85
CA ALA A 14 -3.93 23.22 -6.68
C ALA A 14 -3.75 23.59 -8.17
N LEU A 15 -4.43 24.64 -8.65
CA LEU A 15 -4.26 25.16 -10.02
C LEU A 15 -2.96 25.96 -10.19
N THR A 16 -2.36 26.43 -9.10
CA THR A 16 -1.09 27.15 -9.15
C THR A 16 0.06 26.15 -9.26
N GLN A 17 0.92 26.31 -10.26
CA GLN A 17 2.07 25.43 -10.45
C GLN A 17 3.01 25.47 -9.24
N ASN A 18 3.53 24.31 -8.85
CA ASN A 18 4.40 24.12 -7.68
C ASN A 18 3.76 24.56 -6.35
N SER A 19 2.44 24.63 -6.28
CA SER A 19 1.76 24.84 -5.01
C SER A 19 1.80 23.57 -4.16
N ARG A 20 1.38 23.70 -2.91
CA ARG A 20 1.32 22.58 -1.96
C ARG A 20 0.43 21.44 -2.46
N PHE A 21 -0.51 21.73 -3.36
CA PHE A 21 -1.53 20.79 -3.81
C PHE A 21 -1.54 20.55 -5.32
N SER A 22 -0.54 21.05 -6.06
CA SER A 22 -0.48 20.87 -7.51
C SER A 22 -0.18 19.43 -7.97
N HIS A 23 0.22 18.55 -7.05
CA HIS A 23 0.60 17.16 -7.34
C HIS A 23 -0.57 16.16 -7.32
N GLY A 24 -1.79 16.63 -7.12
CA GLY A 24 -2.99 15.82 -7.02
C GLY A 24 -3.81 16.20 -5.80
N LEU A 25 -5.08 15.81 -5.79
CA LEU A 25 -6.00 16.03 -4.68
C LEU A 25 -6.64 14.70 -4.28
N PRO A 26 -6.66 14.35 -2.98
CA PRO A 26 -7.36 13.16 -2.54
C PRO A 26 -8.88 13.37 -2.61
N THR A 27 -9.66 12.34 -2.32
CA THR A 27 -11.11 12.49 -2.25
C THR A 27 -11.49 13.42 -1.10
N VAL A 28 -12.64 14.11 -1.19
CA VAL A 28 -13.07 15.07 -0.16
C VAL A 28 -13.19 14.44 1.22
N GLY A 29 -13.54 13.15 1.29
CA GLY A 29 -13.68 12.40 2.54
C GLY A 29 -12.35 12.01 3.22
N ASP A 30 -11.22 12.15 2.52
CA ASP A 30 -9.90 11.81 3.04
C ASP A 30 -8.85 12.89 2.71
N GLY A 31 -8.61 13.79 3.64
CA GLY A 31 -7.61 14.85 3.54
C GLY A 31 -6.22 14.49 4.05
N GLN A 32 -5.94 13.23 4.41
CA GLN A 32 -4.65 12.89 5.04
C GLN A 32 -3.44 13.23 4.16
N MET A 33 -3.55 12.98 2.86
CA MET A 33 -2.49 13.35 1.91
C MET A 33 -2.31 14.86 1.74
N LEU A 34 -3.32 15.69 2.04
CA LEU A 34 -3.14 17.15 2.04
C LEU A 34 -2.17 17.58 3.14
N PHE A 35 -2.16 16.90 4.29
CA PHE A 35 -1.19 17.17 5.35
C PHE A 35 0.22 16.73 4.97
N LEU A 36 0.37 15.60 4.25
CA LEU A 36 1.66 15.19 3.70
C LEU A 36 2.21 16.24 2.74
N SER A 37 1.41 16.66 1.75
CA SER A 37 1.86 17.67 0.80
C SER A 37 2.11 19.04 1.44
N HIS A 38 1.30 19.41 2.44
CA HIS A 38 1.54 20.60 3.23
C HIS A 38 2.87 20.52 3.98
N LEU A 39 3.16 19.42 4.67
CA LEU A 39 4.40 19.20 5.40
C LEU A 39 5.60 19.30 4.48
N ALA A 40 5.57 18.58 3.35
CA ALA A 40 6.62 18.60 2.34
C ALA A 40 6.87 20.02 1.80
N SER A 41 5.82 20.82 1.57
CA SER A 41 5.95 22.21 1.12
C SER A 41 6.59 23.17 2.14
N LYS A 42 6.65 22.77 3.41
CA LYS A 42 7.23 23.56 4.50
C LYS A 42 8.64 23.13 4.86
N MET A 43 9.17 22.09 4.22
CA MET A 43 10.56 21.69 4.40
C MET A 43 11.48 22.78 3.82
N ARG A 44 12.57 23.06 4.54
CA ARG A 44 13.61 23.96 4.04
C ARG A 44 14.16 23.40 2.72
N PRO A 45 14.34 24.21 1.67
CA PRO A 45 14.87 23.74 0.39
C PRO A 45 16.23 23.04 0.54
N ALA A 46 16.50 22.04 -0.30
CA ALA A 46 17.74 21.26 -0.21
C ALA A 46 19.01 22.13 -0.37
N HIS A 47 18.97 23.15 -1.24
CA HIS A 47 20.09 24.08 -1.44
C HIS A 47 20.34 24.99 -0.22
N ASP A 48 19.36 25.14 0.68
CA ASP A 48 19.48 25.87 1.94
C ASP A 48 19.79 24.92 3.13
N GLY A 49 20.26 23.71 2.86
CA GLY A 49 20.60 22.70 3.86
C GLY A 49 19.47 21.76 4.25
N GLY A 50 18.35 21.77 3.52
CA GLY A 50 17.30 20.75 3.61
C GLY A 50 16.57 20.65 4.94
N GLY A 51 15.66 19.71 5.06
CA GLY A 51 14.90 19.46 6.27
C GLY A 51 14.41 18.04 6.36
N ARG A 52 14.09 17.63 7.58
CA ARG A 52 13.51 16.32 7.89
C ARG A 52 12.20 16.52 8.63
N ALA A 53 11.19 15.75 8.28
CA ALA A 53 9.86 15.88 8.84
C ALA A 53 9.26 14.51 9.16
N GLY A 54 8.44 14.46 10.22
CA GLY A 54 7.74 13.25 10.64
C GLY A 54 6.25 13.51 10.78
N ILE A 55 5.41 12.60 10.29
CA ILE A 55 3.95 12.66 10.48
C ILE A 55 3.38 11.28 10.73
N VAL A 56 2.39 11.18 11.62
CA VAL A 56 1.68 9.94 11.90
C VAL A 56 0.34 9.92 11.17
N LEU A 57 0.10 8.88 10.38
CA LEU A 57 -1.12 8.70 9.59
C LEU A 57 -1.66 7.28 9.79
N ASN A 58 -2.94 7.05 9.49
CA ASN A 58 -3.44 5.67 9.32
C ASN A 58 -2.88 5.05 8.01
N GLY A 59 -3.35 3.86 7.63
CA GLY A 59 -2.91 3.19 6.40
C GLY A 59 -3.41 3.77 5.07
N SER A 60 -4.40 4.68 5.06
CA SER A 60 -5.03 5.17 3.82
C SER A 60 -4.01 5.73 2.80
N PRO A 61 -3.04 6.58 3.21
CA PRO A 61 -2.07 7.15 2.27
C PRO A 61 -1.11 6.16 1.60
N LEU A 62 -1.09 4.88 2.03
CA LEU A 62 -0.21 3.87 1.46
C LEU A 62 -0.77 3.30 0.15
N PHE A 63 -2.10 3.12 0.05
CA PHE A 63 -2.72 2.33 -1.03
C PHE A 63 -3.97 2.98 -1.66
N ASN A 64 -4.52 4.06 -1.12
CA ASN A 64 -5.79 4.60 -1.62
C ASN A 64 -5.68 5.22 -3.03
N GLY A 65 -6.77 5.15 -3.80
CA GLY A 65 -6.86 5.76 -5.13
C GLY A 65 -6.25 4.93 -6.26
N ALA A 66 -6.96 4.83 -7.37
CA ALA A 66 -6.55 4.11 -8.58
C ALA A 66 -5.37 4.79 -9.30
N ALA A 67 -4.78 4.11 -10.29
CA ALA A 67 -3.74 4.67 -11.16
C ALA A 67 -4.15 6.03 -11.74
N GLU A 68 -3.20 6.96 -11.82
CA GLU A 68 -3.38 8.37 -12.24
C GLU A 68 -4.34 9.22 -11.40
N SER A 69 -5.03 8.65 -10.39
CA SER A 69 -5.88 9.42 -9.49
C SER A 69 -5.04 10.35 -8.60
N GLY A 70 -5.68 11.38 -8.02
CA GLY A 70 -4.99 12.34 -7.16
C GLY A 70 -4.14 11.71 -6.05
N PRO A 71 -4.65 10.74 -5.26
CA PRO A 71 -3.83 10.04 -4.27
C PRO A 71 -2.63 9.27 -4.86
N SER A 72 -2.81 8.66 -6.04
CA SER A 72 -1.72 7.95 -6.71
C SER A 72 -0.64 8.92 -7.20
N ARG A 73 -1.04 10.07 -7.75
CA ARG A 73 -0.13 11.14 -8.18
C ARG A 73 0.60 11.82 -7.02
N ILE A 74 -0.03 11.97 -5.86
CA ILE A 74 0.65 12.48 -4.66
C ILE A 74 1.73 11.49 -4.20
N ARG A 75 1.42 10.18 -4.15
CA ARG A 75 2.42 9.13 -3.84
C ARG A 75 3.56 9.13 -4.86
N GLN A 76 3.23 9.15 -6.14
CA GLN A 76 4.21 9.27 -7.22
C GLN A 76 5.16 10.44 -6.96
N TRP A 77 4.62 11.64 -6.74
CA TRP A 77 5.42 12.82 -6.50
C TRP A 77 6.31 12.69 -5.25
N LEU A 78 5.77 12.19 -4.13
CA LEU A 78 6.53 11.99 -2.90
C LEU A 78 7.70 11.01 -3.08
N LEU A 79 7.51 9.94 -3.86
CA LEU A 79 8.50 8.91 -4.12
C LEU A 79 9.52 9.33 -5.18
N GLU A 80 9.07 9.83 -6.33
CA GLU A 80 9.93 10.26 -7.45
C GLU A 80 10.73 11.52 -7.13
N SER A 81 10.22 12.40 -6.27
CA SER A 81 10.99 13.55 -5.74
C SER A 81 11.93 13.15 -4.61
N ASP A 82 12.07 11.84 -4.34
CA ASP A 82 12.93 11.25 -3.32
C ASP A 82 12.71 11.81 -1.91
N LEU A 83 11.47 12.18 -1.57
CA LEU A 83 11.14 12.80 -0.28
C LEU A 83 10.90 11.78 0.81
N VAL A 84 10.31 10.62 0.50
CA VAL A 84 9.98 9.59 1.50
C VAL A 84 11.24 8.81 1.85
N GLU A 85 11.73 8.94 3.08
CA GLU A 85 12.92 8.21 3.53
C GLU A 85 12.56 6.87 4.17
N ALA A 86 11.57 6.88 5.08
CA ALA A 86 11.14 5.68 5.77
C ALA A 86 9.67 5.73 6.19
N ILE A 87 9.05 4.55 6.29
CA ILE A 87 7.71 4.38 6.81
C ILE A 87 7.75 3.29 7.89
N VAL A 88 7.30 3.63 9.10
CA VAL A 88 7.29 2.72 10.25
C VAL A 88 5.87 2.34 10.61
N ALA A 89 5.49 1.07 10.47
CA ALA A 89 4.21 0.56 10.95
C ALA A 89 4.23 0.43 12.47
N LEU A 90 3.30 1.11 13.15
CA LEU A 90 3.18 1.08 14.60
C LEU A 90 2.18 0.01 15.06
N PRO A 91 2.28 -0.44 16.32
CA PRO A 91 1.28 -1.31 16.92
C PRO A 91 -0.12 -0.71 16.84
N THR A 92 -1.13 -1.57 16.73
CA THR A 92 -2.53 -1.15 16.92
C THR A 92 -2.76 -0.69 18.36
N ASN A 93 -3.90 -0.05 18.65
CA ASN A 93 -4.27 0.33 20.03
C ASN A 93 -3.22 1.22 20.74
N MET A 94 -2.47 2.01 19.98
CA MET A 94 -1.48 2.99 20.47
C MET A 94 -2.10 4.35 20.82
N PHE A 95 -3.30 4.64 20.30
CA PHE A 95 -3.97 5.93 20.43
C PHE A 95 -5.28 5.83 21.22
N PHE A 96 -5.62 6.89 21.93
CA PHE A 96 -6.82 6.93 22.80
C PHE A 96 -8.13 6.73 22.04
N ASN A 97 -8.22 7.29 20.84
CA ASN A 97 -9.47 7.40 20.07
C ASN A 97 -9.61 6.33 18.97
N THR A 98 -8.58 5.52 18.73
CA THR A 98 -8.61 4.51 17.65
C THR A 98 -7.72 3.33 17.96
N GLY A 99 -8.24 2.13 17.64
CA GLY A 99 -7.48 0.88 17.67
C GLY A 99 -6.83 0.53 16.33
N ILE A 100 -6.89 1.39 15.32
CA ILE A 100 -6.40 1.08 13.96
C ILE A 100 -4.86 1.14 13.91
N ALA A 101 -4.27 0.41 12.96
CA ALA A 101 -2.86 0.53 12.62
C ALA A 101 -2.51 1.94 12.12
N THR A 102 -1.35 2.44 12.53
CA THR A 102 -0.85 3.76 12.16
C THR A 102 0.59 3.66 11.72
N TYR A 103 1.05 4.65 10.97
CA TYR A 103 2.33 4.65 10.30
C TYR A 103 3.01 5.99 10.53
N ILE A 104 4.28 5.96 10.93
CA ILE A 104 5.14 7.15 10.92
C ILE A 104 5.71 7.27 9.52
N TRP A 105 5.44 8.38 8.85
CA TRP A 105 6.10 8.79 7.62
C TRP A 105 7.25 9.71 7.96
N ILE A 106 8.45 9.37 7.51
CA ILE A 106 9.64 10.18 7.63
C ILE A 106 9.98 10.71 6.24
N LEU A 107 9.96 12.03 6.11
CA LEU A 107 10.38 12.74 4.90
C LEU A 107 11.73 13.40 5.11
N ASP A 108 12.61 13.33 4.11
CA ASP A 108 13.91 13.99 4.08
C ASP A 108 14.22 14.43 2.64
N ASN A 109 14.54 15.70 2.43
CA ASN A 109 14.91 16.24 1.12
C ASN A 109 16.44 16.46 0.96
N THR A 110 17.20 15.97 1.93
CA THR A 110 18.66 15.94 2.00
C THR A 110 19.11 14.58 2.52
N LYS A 111 18.55 13.52 1.93
CA LYS A 111 18.85 12.13 2.29
C LYS A 111 20.35 11.89 2.30
N ARG A 112 20.78 11.04 3.23
CA ARG A 112 22.14 10.51 3.25
C ARG A 112 22.45 9.78 1.94
N PRO A 113 23.68 9.83 1.40
CA PRO A 113 24.02 9.27 0.09
C PRO A 113 23.55 7.82 -0.11
N GLU A 114 23.67 6.99 0.93
CA GLU A 114 23.26 5.58 0.90
C GLU A 114 21.74 5.37 0.80
N ARG A 115 20.92 6.39 1.09
CA ARG A 115 19.45 6.35 1.08
C ARG A 115 18.80 7.00 -0.13
N VAL A 116 19.59 7.67 -0.98
CA VAL A 116 19.09 8.34 -2.18
C VAL A 116 18.41 7.32 -3.11
N GLY A 117 17.19 7.64 -3.56
CA GLY A 117 16.37 6.78 -4.42
C GLY A 117 15.78 5.55 -3.72
N LYS A 118 15.95 5.43 -2.40
CA LYS A 118 15.49 4.30 -1.59
C LYS A 118 14.48 4.72 -0.52
N VAL A 119 13.61 3.79 -0.15
CA VAL A 119 12.63 3.91 0.93
C VAL A 119 12.75 2.71 1.84
N GLN A 120 12.86 2.94 3.14
CA GLN A 120 12.87 1.88 4.15
C GLN A 120 11.48 1.68 4.74
N LEU A 121 10.95 0.46 4.68
CA LEU A 121 9.74 0.08 5.40
C LEU A 121 10.14 -0.68 6.66
N ILE A 122 9.59 -0.30 7.83
CA ILE A 122 9.88 -0.92 9.12
C ILE A 122 8.59 -1.41 9.78
N ASP A 123 8.40 -2.72 9.92
CA ASP A 123 7.28 -3.30 10.63
C ASP A 123 7.55 -3.40 12.14
N ALA A 124 7.13 -2.37 12.88
CA ALA A 124 7.19 -2.34 14.33
C ALA A 124 5.82 -2.70 14.98
N SER A 125 4.90 -3.31 14.22
CA SER A 125 3.54 -3.62 14.71
C SER A 125 3.52 -4.57 15.92
N SER A 126 4.56 -5.39 16.07
CA SER A 126 4.76 -6.32 17.17
C SER A 126 5.55 -5.75 18.35
N PHE A 127 6.08 -4.52 18.26
CA PHE A 127 6.96 -3.94 19.27
C PHE A 127 6.17 -3.09 20.26
N TRP A 128 5.58 -3.76 21.25
CA TRP A 128 4.78 -3.09 22.27
C TRP A 128 4.72 -3.88 23.56
N THR A 129 4.42 -3.17 24.64
CA THR A 129 4.00 -3.73 25.92
C THR A 129 2.60 -3.27 26.28
N LYS A 130 1.91 -4.09 27.07
CA LYS A 130 0.54 -3.81 27.51
C LYS A 130 0.57 -2.75 28.60
N ILE A 131 -0.23 -1.70 28.45
CA ILE A 131 -0.38 -0.71 29.54
C ILE A 131 -1.25 -1.27 30.66
N ARG A 132 -0.96 -0.90 31.91
CA ARG A 132 -1.66 -1.42 33.10
C ARG A 132 -3.18 -1.19 33.06
N ARG A 133 -3.62 -0.05 32.55
CA ARG A 133 -5.03 0.32 32.42
C ARG A 133 -5.26 0.95 31.06
N ASN A 134 -6.20 0.39 30.29
CA ASN A 134 -6.56 0.96 29.00
C ASN A 134 -7.10 2.39 29.15
N LEU A 135 -6.70 3.26 28.22
CA LEU A 135 -7.15 4.64 28.13
C LEU A 135 -7.93 4.80 26.83
N GLY A 136 -9.25 4.57 26.89
CA GLY A 136 -10.07 4.43 25.68
C GLY A 136 -9.64 3.20 24.87
N ALA A 137 -9.37 3.39 23.58
CA ALA A 137 -8.84 2.35 22.70
C ALA A 137 -7.34 2.05 22.95
N LYS A 138 -6.62 2.93 23.66
CA LYS A 138 -5.20 2.76 23.94
C LYS A 138 -5.01 1.65 24.96
N GLY A 139 -4.37 0.57 24.54
CA GLY A 139 -4.03 -0.59 25.38
C GLY A 139 -2.57 -1.03 25.25
N ARG A 140 -1.83 -0.41 24.33
CA ARG A 140 -0.45 -0.73 24.00
C ARG A 140 0.42 0.52 24.07
N GLU A 141 1.68 0.34 24.41
CA GLU A 141 2.71 1.36 24.30
C GLU A 141 4.00 0.79 23.72
N VAL A 142 4.74 1.62 22.99
CA VAL A 142 6.10 1.32 22.55
C VAL A 142 7.01 1.80 23.68
N ASP A 143 7.54 0.86 24.46
CA ASP A 143 8.41 1.14 25.60
C ASP A 143 9.83 1.56 25.16
N ALA A 144 10.74 1.74 26.12
CA ALA A 144 12.11 2.15 25.81
C ALA A 144 12.84 1.12 24.95
N GLU A 145 12.76 -0.17 25.29
CA GLU A 145 13.41 -1.25 24.54
C GLU A 145 12.87 -1.34 23.11
N SER A 146 11.55 -1.27 22.94
CA SER A 146 10.91 -1.26 21.63
C SER A 146 11.35 -0.05 20.79
N ARG A 147 11.49 1.14 21.40
CA ARG A 147 11.98 2.34 20.70
C ARG A 147 13.42 2.16 20.24
N GLU A 148 14.32 1.67 21.09
CA GLU A 148 15.71 1.40 20.72
C GLU A 148 15.79 0.38 19.58
N ARG A 149 14.95 -0.66 19.60
CA ARG A 149 14.87 -1.63 18.50
C ARG A 149 14.45 -0.99 17.18
N ILE A 150 13.45 -0.11 17.19
CA ILE A 150 13.02 0.62 15.98
C ILE A 150 14.14 1.51 15.45
N LEU A 151 14.84 2.22 16.34
CA LEU A 151 15.98 3.06 15.96
C LEU A 151 17.12 2.23 15.37
N ALA A 152 17.47 1.10 15.99
CA ALA A 152 18.49 0.20 15.49
C ALA A 152 18.15 -0.35 14.09
N LEU A 153 16.88 -0.72 13.84
CA LEU A 153 16.43 -1.14 12.50
C LEU A 153 16.52 0.01 11.51
N TYR A 154 16.07 1.21 11.91
CA TYR A 154 16.16 2.40 11.06
C TYR A 154 17.62 2.66 10.68
N ASP A 155 18.55 2.65 11.63
CA ASP A 155 19.97 2.93 11.39
C ASP A 155 20.67 1.84 10.57
N ALA A 156 20.38 0.57 10.83
CA ALA A 156 20.96 -0.58 10.10
C ALA A 156 20.56 -0.61 8.62
N PHE A 157 19.42 -0.01 8.26
CA PHE A 157 18.99 0.19 6.86
C PHE A 157 18.98 -1.10 6.02
N ASP A 158 19.93 -1.24 5.08
CA ASP A 158 20.08 -2.41 4.20
C ASP A 158 20.56 -3.67 4.96
N GLU A 159 21.21 -3.50 6.13
CA GLU A 159 21.71 -4.58 6.98
C GLU A 159 20.72 -4.99 8.08
N ALA A 160 19.56 -4.35 8.12
CA ALA A 160 18.54 -4.64 9.12
C ALA A 160 17.90 -6.02 8.92
N ASP A 161 17.33 -6.57 10.00
CA ASP A 161 16.60 -7.84 9.94
C ASP A 161 15.43 -7.75 8.93
N PRO A 162 15.45 -8.54 7.83
CA PRO A 162 14.44 -8.48 6.78
C PRO A 162 13.05 -8.90 7.25
N ASP A 163 12.92 -9.51 8.43
CA ASP A 163 11.63 -9.79 9.04
C ASP A 163 10.91 -8.53 9.53
N TYR A 164 11.67 -7.45 9.79
CA TYR A 164 11.14 -6.22 10.38
C TYR A 164 11.51 -4.96 9.60
N SER A 165 12.51 -5.01 8.71
CA SER A 165 12.94 -3.85 7.92
C SER A 165 13.33 -4.28 6.52
N LYS A 166 12.76 -3.64 5.51
CA LYS A 166 13.07 -3.89 4.10
C LYS A 166 13.27 -2.57 3.37
N VAL A 167 14.23 -2.54 2.46
CA VAL A 167 14.55 -1.36 1.66
C VAL A 167 14.13 -1.59 0.22
N PHE A 168 13.49 -0.58 -0.37
CA PHE A 168 12.89 -0.62 -1.70
C PHE A 168 13.31 0.58 -2.51
N THR A 169 13.27 0.43 -3.83
CA THR A 169 13.37 1.49 -4.82
C THR A 169 11.99 2.07 -5.13
N VAL A 170 11.95 3.19 -5.84
CA VAL A 170 10.68 3.78 -6.32
C VAL A 170 9.90 2.82 -7.22
N SER A 171 10.60 2.05 -8.06
CA SER A 171 9.98 1.09 -8.98
C SER A 171 9.26 -0.07 -8.27
N ASP A 172 9.66 -0.41 -7.05
CA ASP A 172 8.98 -1.44 -6.24
C ASP A 172 7.54 -1.04 -5.84
N PHE A 173 7.25 0.27 -5.89
CA PHE A 173 5.93 0.83 -5.58
C PHE A 173 5.12 1.19 -6.82
N ALA A 174 5.71 1.10 -8.02
CA ALA A 174 5.05 1.43 -9.26
C ALA A 174 4.36 0.19 -9.86
N TYR A 175 3.21 0.41 -10.50
CA TYR A 175 2.47 -0.61 -11.22
C TYR A 175 1.75 -0.03 -12.44
N TRP A 176 1.43 -0.88 -13.40
CA TRP A 176 0.52 -0.53 -14.49
C TRP A 176 -0.86 -1.12 -14.22
N THR A 177 -1.89 -0.30 -14.25
CA THR A 177 -3.26 -0.79 -14.45
C THR A 177 -3.47 -0.98 -15.94
N VAL A 178 -3.60 -2.24 -16.38
CA VAL A 178 -3.91 -2.60 -17.76
C VAL A 178 -5.39 -2.93 -17.90
N THR A 179 -5.99 -2.57 -19.03
CA THR A 179 -7.37 -3.00 -19.35
C THR A 179 -7.31 -4.32 -20.09
N VAL A 180 -7.97 -5.33 -19.53
CA VAL A 180 -8.11 -6.66 -20.13
C VAL A 180 -9.46 -6.69 -20.83
N GLU A 181 -9.43 -6.82 -22.15
CA GLU A 181 -10.62 -6.90 -22.99
C GLU A 181 -10.86 -8.35 -23.39
N ARG A 182 -12.14 -8.69 -23.59
CA ARG A 182 -12.60 -9.99 -24.08
C ARG A 182 -13.56 -9.79 -25.24
N PRO A 183 -13.69 -10.77 -26.16
CA PRO A 183 -14.45 -10.57 -27.38
C PRO A 183 -15.94 -10.54 -27.10
N LEU A 184 -16.64 -9.60 -27.73
CA LEU A 184 -18.09 -9.61 -27.83
C LEU A 184 -18.51 -10.77 -28.72
N LEU A 185 -19.40 -11.61 -28.20
CA LEU A 185 -19.97 -12.73 -28.96
C LEU A 185 -21.30 -12.31 -29.59
N THR A 186 -21.57 -12.81 -30.79
CA THR A 186 -22.89 -12.76 -31.43
C THR A 186 -23.87 -13.68 -30.68
N GLU A 187 -25.17 -13.58 -30.98
CA GLU A 187 -26.19 -14.50 -30.45
C GLU A 187 -25.88 -15.98 -30.74
N THR A 188 -25.11 -16.24 -31.79
CA THR A 188 -24.67 -17.58 -32.20
C THR A 188 -23.33 -18.00 -31.58
N GLY A 189 -22.76 -17.21 -30.67
CA GLY A 189 -21.52 -17.51 -29.96
C GLY A 189 -20.23 -17.26 -30.76
N LYS A 190 -20.30 -16.57 -31.91
CA LYS A 190 -19.12 -16.23 -32.71
C LYS A 190 -18.56 -14.87 -32.31
N VAL A 191 -17.24 -14.68 -32.44
CA VAL A 191 -16.60 -13.38 -32.18
C VAL A 191 -17.13 -12.33 -33.16
N SER A 192 -17.66 -11.23 -32.60
CA SER A 192 -18.08 -10.05 -33.34
C SER A 192 -16.87 -9.18 -33.65
N THR A 193 -16.66 -8.85 -34.92
CA THR A 193 -15.49 -8.08 -35.37
C THR A 193 -15.87 -6.69 -35.88
N ASP A 194 -14.89 -5.80 -35.89
CA ASP A 194 -14.96 -4.50 -36.57
C ASP A 194 -14.76 -4.63 -38.09
N ARG A 195 -14.79 -3.51 -38.82
CA ARG A 195 -14.59 -3.49 -40.28
C ARG A 195 -13.18 -3.94 -40.71
N LYS A 196 -12.21 -3.97 -39.80
CA LYS A 196 -10.82 -4.37 -40.02
C LYS A 196 -10.57 -5.83 -39.61
N GLY A 197 -11.58 -6.53 -39.11
CA GLY A 197 -11.48 -7.91 -38.64
C GLY A 197 -11.01 -8.06 -37.19
N ASN A 198 -10.81 -6.96 -36.45
CA ASN A 198 -10.42 -7.05 -35.03
C ASN A 198 -11.63 -7.43 -34.17
N PRO A 199 -11.47 -8.26 -33.14
CA PRO A 199 -12.52 -8.54 -32.16
C PRO A 199 -13.01 -7.24 -31.50
N LYS A 200 -14.33 -7.06 -31.43
CA LYS A 200 -14.93 -5.99 -30.63
C LYS A 200 -14.86 -6.36 -29.16
N PRO A 201 -14.49 -5.43 -28.26
CA PRO A 201 -14.52 -5.70 -26.83
C PRO A 201 -15.94 -5.84 -26.31
N ASP A 202 -16.18 -6.78 -25.38
CA ASP A 202 -17.40 -6.87 -24.59
C ASP A 202 -17.24 -6.05 -23.30
N PRO A 203 -17.95 -4.90 -23.15
CA PRO A 203 -17.86 -4.09 -21.95
C PRO A 203 -18.29 -4.80 -20.67
N LYS A 204 -19.08 -5.89 -20.76
CA LYS A 204 -19.55 -6.66 -19.60
C LYS A 204 -18.50 -7.64 -19.07
N LEU A 205 -17.55 -8.01 -19.92
CA LEU A 205 -16.48 -8.96 -19.60
C LEU A 205 -15.11 -8.27 -19.46
N ARG A 206 -15.06 -6.95 -19.63
CA ARG A 206 -13.86 -6.14 -19.42
C ARG A 206 -13.46 -6.18 -17.96
N ASP A 207 -12.16 -6.34 -17.75
CA ASP A 207 -11.54 -6.27 -16.43
C ASP A 207 -10.28 -5.41 -16.44
N THR A 208 -9.64 -5.26 -15.28
CA THR A 208 -8.36 -4.58 -15.13
C THR A 208 -7.42 -5.37 -14.26
N GLU A 209 -6.15 -5.39 -14.63
CA GLU A 209 -5.07 -6.02 -13.86
C GLU A 209 -4.06 -4.96 -13.41
N ASN A 210 -3.55 -5.07 -12.18
CA ASN A 210 -2.46 -4.24 -11.68
C ASN A 210 -1.16 -5.03 -11.71
N ILE A 211 -0.26 -4.66 -12.62
CA ILE A 211 0.98 -5.38 -12.88
C ILE A 211 2.14 -4.57 -12.27
N PRO A 212 2.86 -5.09 -11.26
CA PRO A 212 4.01 -4.40 -10.67
C PRO A 212 5.10 -4.14 -11.71
N PHE A 213 5.77 -3.00 -11.63
CA PHE A 213 6.89 -2.68 -12.53
C PHE A 213 7.98 -3.74 -12.45
N THR A 214 8.23 -4.29 -11.25
CA THR A 214 9.28 -5.28 -10.98
C THR A 214 8.88 -6.71 -11.32
N TYR A 215 7.68 -6.95 -11.86
CA TYR A 215 7.26 -8.28 -12.26
C TYR A 215 8.26 -8.88 -13.27
N GLY A 216 8.54 -10.18 -13.12
CA GLY A 216 9.52 -10.87 -13.97
C GLY A 216 10.96 -10.36 -13.81
N GLY A 217 11.27 -9.59 -12.77
CA GLY A 217 12.61 -9.05 -12.53
C GLY A 217 12.96 -7.81 -13.36
N ASN A 218 11.96 -7.11 -13.90
CA ASN A 218 12.18 -5.88 -14.66
C ASN A 218 12.79 -4.78 -13.77
N THR A 219 13.95 -4.28 -14.20
CA THR A 219 14.69 -3.20 -13.54
C THR A 219 14.72 -1.91 -14.38
N ASP A 220 14.19 -1.94 -15.60
CA ASP A 220 14.12 -0.81 -16.53
C ASP A 220 12.92 0.12 -16.25
N GLY A 221 12.13 -0.19 -15.22
CA GLY A 221 10.93 0.57 -14.85
C GLY A 221 9.92 0.62 -15.99
N ASP A 222 9.47 1.83 -16.36
CA ASP A 222 8.48 2.00 -17.44
C ASP A 222 8.99 1.62 -18.83
N ALA A 223 10.32 1.62 -19.04
CA ALA A 223 10.90 1.26 -20.34
C ALA A 223 10.71 -0.23 -20.67
N GLY A 224 10.70 -1.11 -19.66
CA GLY A 224 10.44 -2.56 -19.81
C GLY A 224 8.95 -2.93 -19.84
N ARG A 225 8.05 -1.95 -20.00
CA ARG A 225 6.60 -2.14 -19.87
C ARG A 225 6.02 -3.21 -20.79
N ALA A 226 6.39 -3.19 -22.06
CA ALA A 226 5.77 -4.06 -23.06
C ALA A 226 6.07 -5.54 -22.78
N GLU A 227 7.33 -5.84 -22.51
CA GLU A 227 7.84 -7.16 -22.17
C GLU A 227 7.26 -7.63 -20.83
N THR A 228 7.24 -6.76 -19.82
CA THR A 228 6.73 -7.09 -18.48
C THR A 228 5.23 -7.41 -18.50
N ILE A 229 4.43 -6.55 -19.14
CA ILE A 229 2.98 -6.76 -19.28
C ILE A 229 2.72 -8.06 -20.05
N LYS A 230 3.45 -8.29 -21.15
CA LYS A 230 3.30 -9.52 -21.92
C LYS A 230 3.62 -10.76 -21.08
N ALA A 231 4.73 -10.76 -20.35
CA ALA A 231 5.12 -11.88 -19.50
C ALA A 231 4.08 -12.15 -18.39
N TYR A 232 3.55 -11.10 -17.75
CA TYR A 232 2.48 -11.25 -16.76
C TYR A 232 1.22 -11.83 -17.41
N PHE A 233 0.80 -11.27 -18.54
CA PHE A 233 -0.42 -11.67 -19.23
C PHE A 233 -0.38 -13.12 -19.69
N ASP A 234 0.74 -13.56 -20.25
CA ASP A 234 0.96 -14.93 -20.71
C ASP A 234 0.93 -15.94 -19.54
N HIS A 235 1.41 -15.57 -18.36
CA HIS A 235 1.51 -16.47 -17.21
C HIS A 235 0.31 -16.43 -16.26
N GLN A 236 -0.34 -15.29 -16.13
CA GLN A 236 -1.38 -15.05 -15.10
C GLN A 236 -2.77 -14.90 -15.70
N VAL A 237 -2.91 -14.45 -16.95
CA VAL A 237 -4.24 -14.17 -17.54
C VAL A 237 -4.63 -15.21 -18.56
N LEU A 238 -3.83 -15.42 -19.61
CA LEU A 238 -4.16 -16.34 -20.71
C LEU A 238 -4.46 -17.80 -20.29
N PRO A 239 -3.84 -18.38 -19.24
CA PRO A 239 -4.20 -19.73 -18.79
C PRO A 239 -5.64 -19.84 -18.26
N HIS A 240 -6.21 -18.73 -17.80
CA HIS A 240 -7.57 -18.68 -17.26
C HIS A 240 -8.56 -18.05 -18.24
N VAL A 241 -8.10 -17.14 -19.10
CA VAL A 241 -8.91 -16.39 -20.06
C VAL A 241 -8.21 -16.36 -21.43
N PRO A 242 -8.27 -17.45 -22.22
CA PRO A 242 -7.48 -17.59 -23.44
C PRO A 242 -7.88 -16.65 -24.59
N ASP A 243 -9.09 -16.08 -24.52
CA ASP A 243 -9.64 -15.16 -25.53
C ASP A 243 -9.37 -13.69 -25.24
N ALA A 244 -8.69 -13.38 -24.13
CA ALA A 244 -8.43 -12.01 -23.71
C ALA A 244 -7.26 -11.36 -24.44
N TRP A 245 -7.29 -10.03 -24.52
CA TRP A 245 -6.15 -9.21 -24.93
C TRP A 245 -6.05 -7.94 -24.08
N VAL A 246 -4.86 -7.34 -24.07
CA VAL A 246 -4.62 -6.06 -23.36
C VAL A 246 -4.88 -4.88 -24.29
N ASP A 247 -5.69 -3.92 -23.85
CA ASP A 247 -5.77 -2.60 -24.47
C ASP A 247 -4.65 -1.70 -23.94
N VAL A 248 -3.50 -1.75 -24.61
CA VAL A 248 -2.29 -1.03 -24.22
C VAL A 248 -2.52 0.49 -24.15
N ALA A 249 -3.39 1.04 -25.00
CA ALA A 249 -3.68 2.47 -25.04
C ALA A 249 -4.40 2.98 -23.77
N LYS A 250 -5.05 2.09 -23.02
CA LYS A 250 -5.70 2.40 -21.74
C LYS A 250 -4.82 2.09 -20.53
N THR A 251 -3.55 1.73 -20.73
CA THR A 251 -2.63 1.43 -19.63
C THR A 251 -2.32 2.69 -18.84
N LYS A 252 -2.44 2.61 -17.52
CA LYS A 252 -2.21 3.74 -16.61
C LYS A 252 -1.15 3.39 -15.58
N VAL A 253 -0.32 4.36 -15.23
CA VAL A 253 0.69 4.19 -14.17
C VAL A 253 0.07 4.54 -12.82
N GLY A 254 0.25 3.66 -11.85
CA GLY A 254 -0.13 3.89 -10.47
C GLY A 254 1.03 3.63 -9.54
N TYR A 255 0.94 4.23 -8.36
CA TYR A 255 1.85 3.99 -7.25
C TYR A 255 1.08 3.43 -6.06
N GLU A 256 1.62 2.43 -5.38
CA GLU A 256 1.13 1.90 -4.10
C GLU A 256 2.27 1.41 -3.21
N ILE A 257 2.06 1.49 -1.89
CA ILE A 257 2.98 0.97 -0.88
C ILE A 257 2.24 -0.17 -0.18
N PRO A 258 2.31 -1.40 -0.70
CA PRO A 258 1.56 -2.54 -0.20
C PRO A 258 2.27 -3.12 1.02
N PHE A 259 2.35 -2.32 2.08
CA PHE A 259 3.17 -2.55 3.27
C PHE A 259 2.95 -3.96 3.83
N THR A 260 1.70 -4.37 4.03
CA THR A 260 1.34 -5.69 4.58
C THR A 260 1.78 -6.84 3.67
N ARG A 261 1.77 -6.67 2.35
CA ARG A 261 2.23 -7.71 1.40
C ARG A 261 3.72 -7.96 1.53
N HIS A 262 4.51 -6.92 1.81
CA HIS A 262 5.96 -7.06 1.96
C HIS A 262 6.37 -7.79 3.24
N PHE A 263 5.59 -7.70 4.32
CA PHE A 263 5.87 -8.37 5.60
C PHE A 263 4.98 -9.59 5.87
N TYR A 264 4.17 -10.00 4.88
CA TYR A 264 3.32 -11.17 5.02
C TYR A 264 4.18 -12.43 5.14
N LYS A 265 3.99 -13.15 6.25
CA LYS A 265 4.53 -14.49 6.45
C LYS A 265 3.38 -15.48 6.37
N TYR A 266 3.47 -16.42 5.43
CA TYR A 266 2.49 -17.49 5.33
C TYR A 266 2.51 -18.33 6.60
N VAL A 267 1.38 -18.36 7.31
CA VAL A 267 1.18 -19.24 8.45
C VAL A 267 0.31 -20.39 7.96
N PRO A 268 0.85 -21.61 7.84
CA PRO A 268 0.04 -22.76 7.46
C PRO A 268 -1.07 -22.96 8.50
N PRO A 269 -2.28 -23.36 8.07
CA PRO A 269 -3.32 -23.73 9.02
C PRO A 269 -2.82 -24.89 9.89
N ARG A 270 -3.18 -24.86 11.18
CA ARG A 270 -2.91 -25.98 12.09
C ARG A 270 -3.49 -27.29 11.52
N PRO A 271 -2.82 -28.43 11.69
CA PRO A 271 -3.33 -29.72 11.22
C PRO A 271 -4.74 -30.03 11.74
N LEU A 272 -5.56 -30.69 10.92
CA LEU A 272 -6.93 -31.08 11.30
C LEU A 272 -6.96 -31.92 12.58
N ALA A 273 -6.01 -32.84 12.75
CA ALA A 273 -5.93 -33.68 13.95
C ALA A 273 -5.77 -32.86 15.25
N GLU A 274 -5.06 -31.73 15.20
CA GLU A 274 -4.97 -30.84 16.36
C GLU A 274 -6.32 -30.15 16.60
N ILE A 275 -7.01 -29.71 15.54
CA ILE A 275 -8.35 -29.10 15.64
C ILE A 275 -9.32 -30.06 16.33
N ASP A 276 -9.33 -31.32 15.91
CA ASP A 276 -10.20 -32.36 16.46
C ASP A 276 -9.89 -32.60 17.95
N ALA A 277 -8.61 -32.71 18.33
CA ALA A 277 -8.21 -32.89 19.72
C ALA A 277 -8.62 -31.72 20.63
N ASP A 278 -8.51 -30.47 20.15
CA ASP A 278 -8.99 -29.31 20.91
C ASP A 278 -10.52 -29.27 20.99
N LEU A 279 -11.24 -29.63 19.92
CA LEU A 279 -12.70 -29.72 19.93
C LEU A 279 -13.17 -30.74 20.97
N GLU A 280 -12.57 -31.94 21.00
CA GLU A 280 -12.87 -32.96 22.00
C GLU A 280 -12.63 -32.45 23.42
N LYS A 281 -11.52 -31.72 23.64
CA LYS A 281 -11.20 -31.11 24.93
C LYS A 281 -12.21 -30.04 25.34
N GLN A 282 -12.68 -29.20 24.41
CA GLN A 282 -13.72 -28.19 24.69
C GLN A 282 -15.07 -28.86 24.95
N VAL A 283 -15.44 -29.90 24.20
CA VAL A 283 -16.67 -30.67 24.41
C VAL A 283 -16.65 -31.33 25.80
N ALA A 284 -15.54 -31.96 26.19
CA ALA A 284 -15.39 -32.54 27.52
C ALA A 284 -15.57 -31.50 28.63
N ARG A 285 -15.00 -30.29 28.43
CA ARG A 285 -15.15 -29.18 29.38
C ARG A 285 -16.60 -28.68 29.49
N ILE A 286 -17.33 -28.60 28.37
CA ILE A 286 -18.73 -28.19 28.35
C ILE A 286 -19.60 -29.24 29.07
N ILE A 287 -19.36 -30.53 28.83
CA ILE A 287 -20.09 -31.61 29.51
C ILE A 287 -19.86 -31.55 31.02
N ASP A 288 -18.64 -31.29 31.48
CA ASP A 288 -18.33 -31.15 32.91
C ASP A 288 -19.02 -29.94 33.54
N LEU A 289 -19.04 -28.79 32.85
CA LEU A 289 -19.77 -27.59 33.27
C LEU A 289 -21.29 -27.84 33.37
N LEU A 290 -21.90 -28.51 32.39
CA LEU A 290 -23.33 -28.82 32.41
C LEU A 290 -23.70 -29.71 33.60
N ARG A 291 -22.87 -30.72 33.92
CA ARG A 291 -23.07 -31.58 35.09
C ARG A 291 -22.97 -30.84 36.43
N GLN A 292 -22.22 -29.75 36.49
CA GLN A 292 -22.11 -28.91 37.69
C GLN A 292 -23.34 -28.00 37.89
N VAL A 293 -24.11 -27.72 36.84
CA VAL A 293 -25.34 -26.89 36.89
C VAL A 293 -26.58 -27.73 37.20
N GLU A 294 -26.57 -29.02 36.86
CA GLU A 294 -27.66 -29.97 37.20
C GLU A 294 -27.62 -30.48 38.65
N ARG A 295 -26.68 -30.01 39.48
CA ARG A 295 -26.59 -30.28 40.93
C ARG A 295 -26.99 -29.07 41.74
#